data_AF-A0AAE0VJK1-F1
#
_entry.id   AF-A0AAE0VJK1-F1
#
_cell.length_a   1.000
_cell.length_b   1.000
_cell.length_c   1.000
_cell.angle_alpha   90.00
_cell.angle_beta   90.00
_cell.angle_gamma   90.00
#
_symmetry.space_group_name_H-M   'P 1'
#
loop_
_entity.id
_entity.type
_entity.pdbx_description
1 polymer ?
#
loop_
_entity_poly.entity_id
_entity_poly.type
_entity_poly.pdbx_seq_one_letter_code
_entity_poly.pdbx_strand_id
1 'polypeptide(L)'
;MAAINEVKQGFAALNDGKSKPQPIQLQLTAEVLILRREELIPVGHEENTNEILNKLRTIVIHKEHLGGLGLSVKGGAEHRLPVLISKIIPDQAAAKTEQLFVGDAILKVNDQSVELCTHDEVVDILKNAGDVVTLTVQHFKPASIFLNKGSDNSDQLPSASSPQCINLPRLEKQWVIYSSIPLLFAYLTRYFPGTDKLRTSAFEVVGIDGASTGVIQMDDSHMFAEWITSITNNISTLLNQMIRMMNRLLLPEEQIMYMGWVQERVSPGHHKQAWKFKFVALKGPEVFFFDIPPMQSRDWVRCDTVFRVYECMFKVLQDSELLDDRQHCCTIQTGSKETMYFSLESRSDLLHLEKAWYRTNHTSVMRLKSRTFGCTWRGRLSGLTLDLDVGFSLYDSETKMLEQLPPA
;
A
#
# COMPACT_ATOMS: atom_id res chain seq x y z
N MET A 1 -9.99 33.63 -4.41
CA MET A 1 -8.56 33.45 -4.77
C MET A 1 -8.32 31.94 -4.84
N ALA A 2 -8.04 31.41 -6.04
CA ALA A 2 -7.64 30.02 -6.19
C ALA A 2 -6.32 29.82 -5.46
N ALA A 3 -6.31 28.93 -4.46
CA ALA A 3 -5.07 28.52 -3.82
C ALA A 3 -4.20 27.87 -4.90
N ILE A 4 -2.99 28.38 -5.07
CA ILE A 4 -1.96 27.71 -5.87
C ILE A 4 -1.82 26.32 -5.25
N ASN A 5 -2.14 25.26 -6.00
CA ASN A 5 -1.96 23.88 -5.55
C ASN A 5 -0.46 23.67 -5.35
N GLU A 6 0.01 23.89 -4.13
CA GLU A 6 1.42 23.79 -3.77
C GLU A 6 1.83 22.32 -3.84
N VAL A 7 2.65 21.99 -4.83
CA VAL A 7 3.17 20.64 -5.02
C VAL A 7 4.44 20.50 -4.20
N LYS A 8 4.42 19.68 -3.15
CA LYS A 8 5.60 19.38 -2.34
C LYS A 8 6.42 18.29 -3.03
N GLN A 9 7.70 18.55 -3.24
CA GLN A 9 8.65 17.59 -3.83
C GLN A 9 9.82 17.35 -2.87
N GLY A 10 10.40 16.15 -2.93
CA GLY A 10 11.55 15.82 -2.12
C GLY A 10 12.12 14.45 -2.48
N PHE A 11 13.20 14.08 -1.79
CA PHE A 11 13.86 12.79 -1.96
C PHE A 11 13.75 11.99 -0.68
N ALA A 12 13.67 10.67 -0.82
CA ALA A 12 13.67 9.73 0.28
C ALA A 12 14.33 8.42 -0.18
N ALA A 13 14.41 7.45 0.73
CA ALA A 13 14.86 6.11 0.39
C ALA A 13 13.73 5.09 0.57
N LEU A 14 13.53 4.20 -0.39
CA LEU A 14 12.61 3.07 -0.28
C LEU A 14 13.35 1.89 0.35
N ASN A 15 12.81 1.34 1.44
CA ASN A 15 13.36 0.18 2.13
C ASN A 15 12.40 -1.02 1.99
N ASP A 16 12.84 -2.07 1.31
CA ASP A 16 12.07 -3.31 1.11
C ASP A 16 12.39 -4.39 2.18
N GLY A 17 13.25 -4.06 3.16
CA GLY A 17 13.73 -4.95 4.20
C GLY A 17 14.67 -6.05 3.74
N LYS A 18 15.01 -6.12 2.44
CA LYS A 18 15.82 -7.20 1.83
C LYS A 18 17.05 -6.69 1.10
N SER A 19 17.01 -5.47 0.60
CA SER A 19 18.05 -4.85 -0.23
C SER A 19 18.50 -3.50 0.35
N LYS A 20 19.54 -2.91 -0.27
CA LYS A 20 19.99 -1.57 0.11
C LYS A 20 18.88 -0.56 -0.20
N PRO A 21 18.61 0.41 0.70
CA PRO A 21 17.61 1.44 0.45
C PRO A 21 17.84 2.12 -0.91
N GLN A 22 16.79 2.22 -1.71
CA GLN A 22 16.87 2.81 -3.06
C GLN A 22 16.39 4.26 -3.06
N PRO A 23 17.10 5.19 -3.70
CA PRO A 23 16.66 6.58 -3.77
C PRO A 23 15.36 6.69 -4.58
N ILE A 24 14.40 7.42 -4.02
CA ILE A 24 13.13 7.74 -4.66
C ILE A 24 12.87 9.24 -4.61
N GLN A 25 12.16 9.75 -5.62
CA GLN A 25 11.62 11.09 -5.61
C GLN A 25 10.14 11.04 -5.22
N LEU A 26 9.77 11.86 -4.25
CA LEU A 26 8.40 12.03 -3.78
C LEU A 26 7.81 13.30 -4.39
N GLN A 27 6.57 13.21 -4.83
CA GLN A 27 5.76 14.36 -5.23
C GLN A 27 4.38 14.24 -4.60
N LEU A 28 4.07 15.15 -3.67
CA LEU A 28 2.78 15.24 -3.02
C LEU A 28 1.98 16.40 -3.60
N THR A 29 0.81 16.06 -4.12
CA THR A 29 -0.25 17.01 -4.48
C THR A 29 -1.34 16.96 -3.42
N ALA A 30 -2.36 17.82 -3.56
CA ALA A 30 -3.52 17.79 -2.67
C ALA A 30 -4.25 16.43 -2.65
N GLU A 31 -4.21 15.69 -3.77
CA GLU A 31 -5.03 14.47 -3.97
C GLU A 31 -4.21 13.19 -4.09
N VAL A 32 -2.94 13.27 -4.48
CA VAL A 32 -2.12 12.11 -4.85
C VAL A 32 -0.69 12.26 -4.34
N LEU A 33 -0.13 11.16 -3.81
CA LEU A 33 1.29 10.98 -3.55
C LEU A 33 1.92 10.12 -4.64
N ILE A 34 2.85 10.68 -5.41
CA ILE A 34 3.54 10.02 -6.51
C ILE A 34 4.97 9.72 -6.08
N LEU A 35 5.41 8.48 -6.31
CA LEU A 35 6.76 8.01 -6.10
C LEU A 35 7.40 7.76 -7.46
N ARG A 36 8.62 8.28 -7.65
CA ARG A 36 9.44 7.97 -8.82
C ARG A 36 10.73 7.29 -8.41
N ARG A 37 11.18 6.34 -9.22
CA ARG A 37 12.50 5.73 -9.10
C ARG A 37 13.31 6.01 -10.35
N GLU A 38 14.62 6.04 -10.21
CA GLU A 38 15.51 6.23 -11.34
C GLU A 38 15.60 4.93 -12.15
N GLU A 39 15.22 5.00 -13.43
CA GLU A 39 15.36 3.91 -14.39
C GLU A 39 16.17 4.37 -15.61
N LEU A 40 16.82 3.44 -16.30
CA LEU A 40 17.51 3.71 -17.56
C LEU A 40 16.52 3.52 -18.72
N ILE A 41 16.19 4.60 -19.44
CA ILE A 41 15.27 4.57 -20.57
C ILE A 41 16.05 4.78 -21.88
N PRO A 42 15.80 3.98 -22.94
CA PRO A 42 16.36 4.21 -24.26
C PRO A 42 15.78 5.48 -24.91
N VAL A 43 16.63 6.38 -25.40
CA VAL A 43 16.23 7.56 -26.17
C VAL A 43 16.41 7.28 -27.65
N GLY A 44 15.31 7.16 -28.40
CA GLY A 44 15.30 7.01 -29.86
C GLY A 44 14.08 6.25 -30.41
N HIS A 45 13.30 6.95 -31.24
CA HIS A 45 12.11 6.59 -32.03
C HIS A 45 11.09 5.55 -31.50
N GLU A 46 9.89 6.11 -31.33
CA GLU A 46 8.65 5.59 -30.80
C GLU A 46 8.13 4.32 -31.51
N GLU A 47 7.41 3.52 -30.70
CA GLU A 47 6.48 2.43 -31.05
C GLU A 47 7.06 1.04 -31.41
N ASN A 48 8.09 0.89 -32.26
CA ASN A 48 8.49 -0.46 -32.74
C ASN A 48 9.44 -1.25 -31.83
N THR A 49 10.16 -0.61 -30.90
CA THR A 49 11.17 -1.27 -30.06
C THR A 49 10.57 -2.05 -28.89
N ASN A 50 9.46 -1.58 -28.31
CA ASN A 50 8.82 -2.27 -27.18
C ASN A 50 8.22 -3.64 -27.55
N GLU A 51 7.77 -3.81 -28.80
CA GLU A 51 7.30 -5.11 -29.30
C GLU A 51 8.43 -6.13 -29.45
N ILE A 52 9.65 -5.71 -29.83
CA ILE A 52 10.80 -6.61 -29.98
C ILE A 52 11.43 -6.94 -28.61
N LEU A 53 11.42 -5.98 -27.67
CA LEU A 53 12.08 -6.10 -26.37
C LEU A 53 11.36 -7.03 -25.39
N ASN A 54 10.03 -7.17 -25.48
CA ASN A 54 9.24 -8.03 -24.58
C ASN A 54 8.80 -9.35 -25.23
N LYS A 55 9.08 -9.57 -26.52
CA LYS A 55 8.66 -10.78 -27.24
C LYS A 55 9.61 -11.94 -26.97
N LEU A 56 9.07 -13.00 -26.39
CA LEU A 56 9.70 -14.33 -26.36
C LEU A 56 9.92 -14.80 -27.80
N ARG A 57 11.16 -15.15 -28.13
CA ARG A 57 11.52 -15.68 -29.45
C ARG A 57 11.97 -17.13 -29.29
N THR A 58 11.45 -18.00 -30.14
CA THR A 58 11.91 -19.39 -30.26
C THR A 58 12.68 -19.54 -31.56
N ILE A 59 13.99 -19.75 -31.47
CA ILE A 59 14.90 -19.85 -32.61
C ILE A 59 15.40 -21.29 -32.71
N VAL A 60 15.31 -21.88 -33.90
CA VAL A 60 15.92 -23.18 -34.21
C VAL A 60 17.26 -22.97 -34.89
N ILE A 61 18.31 -23.58 -34.34
CA ILE A 61 19.69 -23.45 -34.82
C ILE A 61 20.19 -24.84 -35.20
N HIS A 62 20.70 -24.99 -36.41
CA HIS A 62 21.33 -26.21 -36.88
C HIS A 62 22.85 -26.08 -36.69
N LYS A 63 23.44 -26.91 -35.82
CA LYS A 63 24.90 -26.95 -35.59
C LYS A 63 25.61 -27.38 -36.88
N GLU A 64 26.81 -26.85 -37.08
CA GLU A 64 27.65 -27.22 -38.22
C GLU A 64 28.50 -28.45 -37.88
N HIS A 65 28.71 -29.35 -38.85
CA HIS A 65 29.37 -30.65 -38.62
C HIS A 65 30.82 -30.53 -38.07
N LEU A 66 31.46 -29.37 -38.24
CA LEU A 66 32.82 -29.05 -37.78
C LEU A 66 32.88 -27.77 -36.92
N GLY A 67 31.73 -27.22 -36.52
CA GLY A 67 31.60 -25.94 -35.83
C GLY A 67 30.61 -25.99 -34.66
N GLY A 68 30.88 -25.23 -33.60
CA GLY A 68 29.96 -25.14 -32.46
C GLY A 68 28.70 -24.33 -32.78
N LEU A 69 27.93 -23.99 -31.74
CA LEU A 69 26.75 -23.12 -31.89
C LEU A 69 27.11 -21.69 -32.33
N GLY A 70 28.35 -21.25 -32.09
CA GLY A 70 28.79 -19.88 -32.39
C GLY A 70 28.33 -18.85 -31.37
N LEU A 71 27.99 -19.26 -30.14
CA LEU A 71 27.58 -18.37 -29.05
C LEU A 71 28.61 -18.40 -27.92
N SER A 72 28.86 -17.25 -27.30
CA SER A 72 29.49 -17.17 -25.99
C SER A 72 28.44 -16.72 -24.98
N VAL A 73 28.31 -17.42 -23.86
CA VAL A 73 27.35 -17.11 -22.81
C VAL A 73 28.02 -16.64 -21.53
N LYS A 74 27.34 -15.81 -20.74
CA LYS A 74 27.78 -15.33 -19.41
C LYS A 74 26.59 -15.29 -18.46
N GLY A 75 26.85 -15.30 -17.15
CA GLY A 75 25.79 -15.37 -16.13
C GLY A 75 25.43 -16.81 -15.77
N GLY A 76 24.43 -16.97 -14.91
CA GLY A 76 24.07 -18.22 -14.26
C GLY A 76 23.44 -17.97 -12.88
N ALA A 77 22.67 -18.93 -12.39
CA ALA A 77 21.97 -18.81 -11.11
C ALA A 77 22.92 -18.51 -9.93
N GLU A 78 24.16 -18.99 -9.98
CA GLU A 78 25.22 -18.73 -9.00
C GLU A 78 25.61 -17.24 -8.90
N HIS A 79 25.40 -16.48 -9.98
CA HIS A 79 25.64 -15.04 -10.05
C HIS A 79 24.36 -14.21 -9.92
N ARG A 80 23.21 -14.86 -9.66
CA ARG A 80 21.88 -14.22 -9.62
C ARG A 80 21.56 -13.44 -10.90
N LEU A 81 22.10 -13.91 -12.03
CA LEU A 81 21.87 -13.36 -13.37
C LEU A 81 21.39 -14.48 -14.29
N PRO A 82 20.45 -14.23 -15.22
CA PRO A 82 20.14 -15.21 -16.24
C PRO A 82 21.37 -15.49 -17.12
N VAL A 83 21.38 -16.63 -17.82
CA VAL A 83 22.42 -16.92 -18.80
C VAL A 83 22.17 -16.12 -20.07
N LEU A 84 23.13 -15.28 -20.43
CA LEU A 84 23.02 -14.26 -21.46
C LEU A 84 23.98 -14.53 -22.60
N ILE A 85 23.55 -14.25 -23.82
CA ILE A 85 24.41 -14.25 -25.00
C ILE A 85 25.35 -13.05 -24.91
N SER A 86 26.62 -13.30 -24.63
CA SER A 86 27.69 -12.31 -24.51
C SER A 86 28.36 -11.96 -25.84
N LYS A 87 28.38 -12.90 -26.78
CA LYS A 87 28.95 -12.73 -28.12
C LYS A 87 28.32 -13.73 -29.08
N ILE A 88 28.07 -13.29 -30.30
CA ILE A 88 27.70 -14.14 -31.42
C ILE A 88 28.89 -14.14 -32.38
N ILE A 89 29.41 -15.32 -32.72
CA ILE A 89 30.58 -15.48 -33.57
C ILE A 89 30.11 -15.34 -35.03
N PRO A 90 30.65 -14.40 -35.82
CA PRO A 90 30.30 -14.24 -37.23
C PRO A 90 30.48 -15.53 -38.01
N ASP A 91 29.69 -15.69 -39.07
CA ASP A 91 29.73 -16.82 -40.03
C ASP A 91 29.44 -18.22 -39.45
N GLN A 92 29.04 -18.33 -38.18
CA GLN A 92 28.66 -19.58 -37.53
C GLN A 92 27.13 -19.78 -37.46
N ALA A 93 26.72 -20.99 -37.06
CA ALA A 93 25.32 -21.43 -36.98
C ALA A 93 24.37 -20.40 -36.34
N ALA A 94 24.70 -19.87 -35.16
CA ALA A 94 23.86 -18.87 -34.50
C ALA A 94 23.78 -17.53 -35.25
N ALA A 95 24.89 -17.05 -35.83
CA ALA A 95 24.90 -15.80 -36.59
C ALA A 95 24.02 -15.89 -37.84
N LYS A 96 24.06 -17.04 -38.54
CA LYS A 96 23.27 -17.30 -39.75
C LYS A 96 21.76 -17.29 -39.52
N THR A 97 21.30 -17.43 -38.27
CA THR A 97 19.87 -17.33 -37.96
C THR A 97 19.34 -15.91 -38.02
N GLU A 98 20.21 -14.90 -37.82
CA GLU A 98 19.88 -13.46 -37.72
C GLU A 98 18.75 -13.12 -36.72
N GLN A 99 18.40 -14.05 -35.84
CA GLN A 99 17.27 -13.94 -34.91
C GLN A 99 17.71 -13.84 -33.44
N LEU A 100 19.01 -13.99 -33.19
CA LEU A 100 19.63 -13.90 -31.86
C LEU A 100 20.40 -12.60 -31.73
N PHE A 101 20.32 -12.01 -30.55
CA PHE A 101 21.03 -10.75 -30.25
C PHE A 101 21.94 -10.92 -29.03
N VAL A 102 23.06 -10.20 -29.02
CA VAL A 102 23.87 -10.06 -27.81
C VAL A 102 23.03 -9.36 -26.74
N GLY A 103 23.00 -9.91 -25.52
CA GLY A 103 22.12 -9.49 -24.44
C GLY A 103 20.80 -10.27 -24.33
N ASP A 104 20.52 -11.20 -25.24
CA ASP A 104 19.41 -12.13 -25.07
C ASP A 104 19.68 -13.10 -23.92
N ALA A 105 18.72 -13.22 -22.99
CA ALA A 105 18.69 -14.26 -21.97
C ALA A 105 18.12 -15.54 -22.56
N ILE A 106 18.83 -16.65 -22.35
CA ILE A 106 18.37 -17.98 -22.71
C ILE A 106 17.50 -18.50 -21.57
N LEU A 107 16.21 -18.73 -21.86
CA LEU A 107 15.23 -19.21 -20.90
C LEU A 107 15.02 -20.72 -21.02
N LYS A 108 15.10 -21.24 -22.25
CA LYS A 108 15.02 -22.68 -22.54
C LYS A 108 16.00 -23.09 -23.64
N VAL A 109 16.54 -24.30 -23.50
CA VAL A 109 17.29 -25.02 -24.54
C VAL A 109 16.53 -26.30 -24.83
N ASN A 110 16.07 -26.46 -26.07
CA ASN A 110 15.04 -27.42 -26.45
C ASN A 110 13.81 -27.28 -25.52
N ASP A 111 13.32 -28.38 -24.97
CA ASP A 111 12.19 -28.38 -24.05
C ASP A 111 12.60 -28.21 -22.57
N GLN A 112 13.89 -27.98 -22.29
CA GLN A 112 14.41 -27.84 -20.93
C GLN A 112 14.57 -26.36 -20.54
N SER A 113 13.94 -25.96 -19.43
CA SER A 113 14.17 -24.63 -18.83
C SER A 113 15.53 -24.57 -18.15
N VAL A 114 16.23 -23.45 -18.36
CA VAL A 114 17.59 -23.20 -17.87
C VAL A 114 17.69 -21.97 -16.96
N GLU A 115 16.56 -21.38 -16.57
CA GLU A 115 16.52 -20.14 -15.77
C GLU A 115 17.15 -20.27 -14.38
N LEU A 116 17.10 -21.47 -13.80
CA LEU A 116 17.64 -21.78 -12.47
C LEU A 116 18.94 -22.60 -12.53
N CYS A 117 19.47 -22.82 -13.73
CA CYS A 117 20.72 -23.55 -13.93
C CYS A 117 21.92 -22.63 -13.72
N THR A 118 23.03 -23.22 -13.29
CA THR A 118 24.32 -22.55 -13.19
C THR A 118 24.95 -22.33 -14.57
N HIS A 119 25.95 -21.45 -14.68
CA HIS A 119 26.68 -21.22 -15.93
C HIS A 119 27.14 -22.54 -16.58
N ASP A 120 27.83 -23.38 -15.81
CA ASP A 120 28.43 -24.63 -16.31
C ASP A 120 27.36 -25.63 -16.75
N GLU A 121 26.26 -25.75 -16.00
CA GLU A 121 25.12 -26.60 -16.37
C GLU A 121 24.50 -26.17 -17.71
N VAL A 122 24.33 -24.86 -17.94
CA VAL A 122 23.77 -24.36 -19.21
C VAL A 122 24.75 -24.58 -20.36
N VAL A 123 26.05 -24.39 -20.13
CA VAL A 123 27.09 -24.69 -21.12
C VAL A 123 27.06 -26.18 -21.51
N ASP A 124 26.92 -27.07 -20.53
CA ASP A 124 26.85 -28.51 -20.78
C ASP A 124 25.56 -28.92 -21.52
N ILE A 125 24.42 -28.32 -21.16
CA ILE A 125 23.16 -28.51 -21.88
C ILE A 125 23.30 -28.06 -23.35
N LEU A 126 23.88 -26.88 -23.61
CA LEU A 126 24.07 -26.36 -24.97
C LEU A 126 25.01 -27.24 -25.81
N LYS A 127 26.09 -27.77 -25.20
CA LYS A 127 27.01 -28.71 -25.85
C LYS A 127 26.28 -30.00 -26.23
N ASN A 128 25.50 -30.56 -25.31
CA ASN A 128 24.82 -31.85 -25.46
C ASN A 128 23.46 -31.78 -26.18
N ALA A 129 22.98 -30.59 -26.57
CA ALA A 129 21.66 -30.37 -27.17
C ALA A 129 21.44 -31.00 -28.57
N GLY A 130 22.38 -31.79 -29.09
CA GLY A 130 22.31 -32.40 -30.42
C GLY A 130 22.57 -31.42 -31.58
N ASP A 131 22.34 -31.88 -32.82
CA ASP A 131 22.60 -31.13 -34.06
C ASP A 131 21.56 -30.03 -34.33
N VAL A 132 20.36 -30.15 -33.77
CA VAL A 132 19.29 -29.16 -33.88
C VAL A 132 18.96 -28.65 -32.48
N VAL A 133 19.21 -27.37 -32.23
CA VAL A 133 19.01 -26.72 -30.94
C VAL A 133 17.91 -25.68 -31.04
N THR A 134 16.87 -25.80 -30.24
CA THR A 134 15.79 -24.81 -30.16
C THR A 134 16.01 -23.93 -28.94
N LEU A 135 16.30 -22.64 -29.11
CA LEU A 135 16.46 -21.69 -28.01
C LEU A 135 15.20 -20.87 -27.83
N THR A 136 14.68 -20.79 -26.60
CA THR A 136 13.70 -19.76 -26.22
C THR A 136 14.43 -18.63 -25.51
N VAL A 137 14.40 -17.45 -26.09
CA VAL A 137 15.16 -16.29 -25.61
C VAL A 137 14.27 -15.06 -25.43
N GLN A 138 14.71 -14.16 -24.56
CA GLN A 138 14.11 -12.85 -24.36
C GLN A 138 15.23 -11.81 -24.17
N HIS A 139 15.07 -10.62 -24.73
CA HIS A 139 16.09 -9.59 -24.62
C HIS A 139 16.19 -9.03 -23.19
N PHE A 140 17.33 -9.20 -22.52
CA PHE A 140 17.47 -8.90 -21.10
C PHE A 140 18.16 -7.55 -20.86
N LYS A 141 17.34 -6.52 -20.63
CA LYS A 141 17.72 -5.10 -20.49
C LYS A 141 18.82 -4.77 -19.46
N PRO A 142 18.93 -5.42 -18.28
CA PRO A 142 19.89 -5.02 -17.25
C PRO A 142 21.36 -5.37 -17.54
N ALA A 143 21.65 -6.29 -18.46
CA ALA A 143 22.95 -6.94 -18.49
C ALA A 143 23.90 -6.60 -19.65
N SER A 144 23.43 -5.83 -20.64
CA SER A 144 24.31 -5.25 -21.67
C SER A 144 25.42 -4.37 -21.07
N ILE A 145 25.21 -3.85 -19.86
CA ILE A 145 26.19 -3.07 -19.08
C ILE A 145 27.35 -3.94 -18.57
N PHE A 146 27.12 -5.23 -18.26
CA PHE A 146 28.14 -6.13 -17.72
C PHE A 146 28.96 -6.84 -18.80
N LEU A 147 28.43 -6.94 -20.02
CA LEU A 147 29.13 -7.59 -21.13
C LEU A 147 30.32 -6.76 -21.66
N ASN A 148 30.26 -5.43 -21.51
CA ASN A 148 31.28 -4.50 -22.03
C ASN A 148 32.47 -4.24 -21.09
N LYS A 149 32.46 -4.73 -19.84
CA LYS A 149 33.56 -4.48 -18.86
C LYS A 149 34.74 -5.46 -18.95
N GLY A 150 34.88 -6.19 -20.06
CA GLY A 150 35.84 -7.30 -20.19
C GLY A 150 37.07 -7.06 -21.05
N SER A 151 37.27 -5.88 -21.63
CA SER A 151 38.41 -5.64 -22.54
C SER A 151 39.02 -4.25 -22.38
N ASP A 152 39.55 -3.94 -21.20
CA ASP A 152 40.52 -2.85 -21.06
C ASP A 152 41.89 -3.46 -20.79
N ASN A 153 42.67 -3.62 -21.86
CA ASN A 153 44.12 -3.56 -21.80
C ASN A 153 44.67 -3.20 -23.17
N SER A 154 45.59 -2.22 -23.15
CA SER A 154 46.41 -1.64 -24.23
C SER A 154 45.81 -0.52 -25.09
N ASP A 155 46.48 0.63 -24.97
CA ASP A 155 46.47 1.79 -25.85
C ASP A 155 46.66 1.43 -27.33
N GLN A 156 45.81 2.01 -28.20
CA GLN A 156 46.12 2.62 -29.51
C GLN A 156 44.83 2.78 -30.33
N LEU A 157 44.53 4.00 -30.81
CA LEU A 157 43.66 4.16 -31.98
C LEU A 157 44.32 3.45 -33.18
N PRO A 158 43.53 2.78 -34.04
CA PRO A 158 43.35 3.36 -35.37
C PRO A 158 41.95 3.24 -35.99
N SER A 159 41.83 4.05 -37.03
CA SER A 159 40.79 4.27 -38.04
C SER A 159 39.97 3.08 -38.58
N ALA A 160 38.70 3.40 -38.81
CA ALA A 160 37.80 3.07 -39.94
C ALA A 160 37.65 1.62 -40.44
N SER A 161 36.36 1.27 -40.64
CA SER A 161 35.77 0.11 -41.33
C SER A 161 35.68 -1.20 -40.54
N SER A 162 34.59 -1.32 -39.78
CA SER A 162 33.98 -2.60 -39.39
C SER A 162 32.49 -2.55 -39.74
N PRO A 163 31.86 -3.66 -40.16
CA PRO A 163 30.48 -3.66 -40.64
C PRO A 163 29.52 -3.36 -39.47
N GLN A 164 28.75 -2.27 -39.63
CA GLN A 164 27.58 -1.83 -38.87
C GLN A 164 27.34 -2.49 -37.51
N CYS A 165 28.00 -1.94 -36.47
CA CYS A 165 27.45 -1.98 -35.13
C CYS A 165 26.15 -1.16 -35.15
N ILE A 166 25.00 -1.80 -34.94
CA ILE A 166 23.72 -1.10 -34.81
C ILE A 166 23.88 -0.10 -33.66
N ASN A 167 23.66 1.19 -33.96
CA ASN A 167 23.64 2.28 -32.98
C ASN A 167 22.78 1.87 -31.77
N LEU A 168 23.42 1.51 -30.65
CA LEU A 168 22.72 1.21 -29.41
C LEU A 168 21.98 2.50 -28.99
N PRO A 169 20.67 2.46 -28.70
CA PRO A 169 19.93 3.65 -28.30
C PRO A 169 20.60 4.24 -27.05
N ARG A 170 20.82 5.54 -27.08
CA ARG A 170 21.43 6.29 -25.97
C ARG A 170 20.52 6.12 -24.75
N LEU A 171 21.01 5.43 -23.73
CA LEU A 171 20.27 5.26 -22.47
C LEU A 171 20.43 6.51 -21.62
N GLU A 172 19.31 7.09 -21.19
CA GLU A 172 19.29 8.21 -20.27
C GLU A 172 18.61 7.81 -18.97
N LYS A 173 19.19 8.25 -17.85
CA LYS A 173 18.60 8.10 -16.53
C LYS A 173 17.39 9.02 -16.44
N GLN A 174 16.21 8.44 -16.21
CA GLN A 174 14.98 9.20 -16.04
C GLN A 174 14.23 8.73 -14.80
N TRP A 175 13.52 9.67 -14.16
CA TRP A 175 12.65 9.39 -13.03
C TRP A 175 11.30 8.90 -13.55
N VAL A 176 11.06 7.60 -13.43
CA VAL A 176 9.81 6.97 -13.87
C VAL A 176 8.88 6.81 -12.68
N ILE A 177 7.58 7.02 -12.90
CA ILE A 177 6.55 6.78 -11.88
C ILE A 177 6.59 5.30 -11.50
N TYR A 178 6.94 5.05 -10.25
CA TYR A 178 6.96 3.73 -9.64
C TYR A 178 5.62 3.40 -8.98
N SER A 179 5.05 4.37 -8.27
CA SER A 179 3.77 4.21 -7.57
C SER A 179 3.04 5.55 -7.50
N SER A 180 1.71 5.50 -7.45
CA SER A 180 0.84 6.67 -7.33
C SER A 180 -0.32 6.31 -6.42
N ILE A 181 -0.39 6.95 -5.25
CA ILE A 181 -1.37 6.65 -4.21
C ILE A 181 -2.38 7.79 -4.09
N PRO A 182 -3.67 7.57 -4.45
CA PRO A 182 -4.74 8.50 -4.14
C PRO A 182 -4.91 8.66 -2.63
N LEU A 183 -5.01 9.89 -2.15
CA LEU A 183 -5.05 10.21 -0.72
C LEU A 183 -6.44 10.15 -0.10
N LEU A 184 -7.51 10.25 -0.90
CA LEU A 184 -8.87 10.07 -0.39
C LEU A 184 -9.02 8.63 0.13
N PHE A 185 -9.35 8.50 1.41
CA PHE A 185 -9.40 7.22 2.15
C PHE A 185 -8.06 6.49 2.31
N ALA A 186 -6.93 7.09 1.95
CA ALA A 186 -5.63 6.52 2.30
C ALA A 186 -5.39 6.60 3.82
N TYR A 187 -4.46 5.79 4.31
CA TYR A 187 -3.89 5.94 5.63
C TYR A 187 -2.38 5.94 5.58
N LEU A 188 -1.80 6.59 6.58
CA LEU A 188 -0.38 6.55 6.86
C LEU A 188 -0.16 5.67 8.08
N THR A 189 0.89 4.86 8.08
CA THR A 189 1.33 4.17 9.30
C THR A 189 2.83 4.17 9.49
N ARG A 190 3.26 4.35 10.75
CA ARG A 190 4.66 4.14 11.16
C ARG A 190 4.88 2.78 11.82
N TYR A 191 3.84 2.05 12.20
CA TYR A 191 3.98 0.76 12.86
C TYR A 191 4.29 -0.37 11.87
N PHE A 192 5.11 -1.32 12.29
CA PHE A 192 5.24 -2.57 11.56
C PHE A 192 3.88 -3.29 11.47
N PRO A 193 3.51 -3.84 10.31
CA PRO A 193 2.21 -4.49 10.12
C PRO A 193 1.93 -5.54 11.20
N GLY A 194 0.80 -5.41 11.89
CA GLY A 194 0.35 -6.36 12.90
C GLY A 194 1.05 -6.30 14.26
N THR A 195 1.96 -5.34 14.50
CA THR A 195 2.72 -5.24 15.76
C THR A 195 2.56 -3.89 16.44
N ASP A 196 3.16 -3.76 17.63
CA ASP A 196 3.32 -2.53 18.42
C ASP A 196 4.64 -1.79 18.13
N LYS A 197 5.47 -2.31 17.21
CA LYS A 197 6.79 -1.74 16.94
C LYS A 197 6.67 -0.55 15.99
N LEU A 198 7.16 0.59 16.46
CA LEU A 198 7.16 1.85 15.74
C LEU A 198 8.44 2.01 14.90
N ARG A 199 8.30 2.48 13.65
CA ARG A 199 9.43 2.98 12.86
C ARG A 199 9.68 4.45 13.22
N THR A 200 10.88 4.75 13.70
CA THR A 200 11.25 6.10 14.16
C THR A 200 11.47 7.10 13.02
N SER A 201 11.95 6.61 11.87
CA SER A 201 12.39 7.43 10.74
C SER A 201 11.87 6.90 9.41
N ALA A 202 10.78 6.13 9.45
CA ALA A 202 10.16 5.59 8.26
C ALA A 202 8.64 5.48 8.42
N PHE A 203 7.93 5.56 7.31
CA PHE A 203 6.48 5.45 7.24
C PHE A 203 6.05 4.78 5.95
N GLU A 204 4.80 4.35 5.91
CA GLU A 204 4.17 3.77 4.74
C GLU A 204 2.82 4.45 4.52
N VAL A 205 2.48 4.73 3.27
CA VAL A 205 1.15 5.22 2.89
C VAL A 205 0.47 4.14 2.06
N VAL A 206 -0.77 3.83 2.43
CA VAL A 206 -1.57 2.80 1.76
C VAL A 206 -2.85 3.43 1.26
N GLY A 207 -3.13 3.26 -0.03
CA GLY A 207 -4.35 3.70 -0.69
C GLY A 207 -5.55 2.81 -0.36
N ILE A 208 -6.74 3.26 -0.73
CA ILE A 208 -7.99 2.53 -0.48
C ILE A 208 -8.07 1.16 -1.20
N ASP A 209 -7.38 1.03 -2.33
CA ASP A 209 -7.27 -0.19 -3.12
C ASP A 209 -6.21 -1.17 -2.58
N GLY A 210 -5.54 -0.82 -1.48
CA GLY A 210 -4.42 -1.57 -0.90
C GLY A 210 -3.08 -1.31 -1.59
N ALA A 211 -3.02 -0.41 -2.58
CA ALA A 211 -1.75 0.00 -3.17
C ALA A 211 -0.89 0.67 -2.09
N SER A 212 0.37 0.27 -1.98
CA SER A 212 1.30 0.77 -0.97
C SER A 212 2.46 1.50 -1.62
N THR A 213 2.97 2.52 -0.93
CA THR A 213 4.24 3.17 -1.26
C THR A 213 5.45 2.27 -1.02
N GLY A 214 5.29 1.19 -0.23
CA GLY A 214 6.38 0.57 0.50
C GLY A 214 6.87 1.46 1.65
N VAL A 215 7.87 1.00 2.39
CA VAL A 215 8.40 1.73 3.55
C VAL A 215 9.34 2.84 3.07
N ILE A 216 8.89 4.07 3.21
CA ILE A 216 9.66 5.29 2.91
C ILE A 216 10.49 5.63 4.14
N GLN A 217 11.80 5.63 4.00
CA GLN A 217 12.76 6.02 5.02
C GLN A 217 13.30 7.43 4.74
N MET A 218 13.40 8.25 5.79
CA MET A 218 13.96 9.60 5.75
C MET A 218 14.92 9.78 6.92
N ASP A 219 16.14 10.22 6.63
CA ASP A 219 17.17 10.39 7.66
C ASP A 219 17.02 11.73 8.41
N ASP A 220 16.48 12.74 7.75
CA ASP A 220 16.19 14.05 8.35
C ASP A 220 14.86 14.03 9.10
N SER A 221 14.92 14.21 10.42
CA SER A 221 13.76 14.15 11.32
C SER A 221 12.78 15.31 11.13
N HIS A 222 13.26 16.48 10.71
CA HIS A 222 12.42 17.64 10.43
C HIS A 222 11.65 17.42 9.14
N MET A 223 12.33 17.01 8.06
CA MET A 223 11.69 16.63 6.81
C MET A 223 10.70 15.48 7.01
N PHE A 224 11.07 14.46 7.77
CA PHE A 224 10.18 13.37 8.14
C PHE A 224 8.88 13.90 8.77
N ALA A 225 8.96 14.73 9.82
CA ALA A 225 7.79 15.29 10.48
C ALA A 225 6.93 16.16 9.55
N GLU A 226 7.56 16.96 8.68
CA GLU A 226 6.84 17.77 7.70
C GLU A 226 6.10 16.91 6.66
N TRP A 227 6.72 15.83 6.17
CA TRP A 227 6.10 14.93 5.21
C TRP A 227 4.90 14.20 5.81
N ILE A 228 5.04 13.65 7.02
CA ILE A 228 3.92 13.05 7.76
C ILE A 228 2.78 14.07 7.85
N THR A 229 3.07 15.27 8.36
CA THR A 229 2.06 16.33 8.57
C THR A 229 1.37 16.73 7.27
N SER A 230 2.14 16.89 6.18
CA SER A 230 1.59 17.29 4.87
C SER A 230 0.66 16.22 4.31
N ILE A 231 1.06 14.94 4.39
CA ILE A 231 0.27 13.81 3.89
C ILE A 231 -1.01 13.66 4.72
N THR A 232 -0.91 13.64 6.05
CA THR A 232 -2.07 13.46 6.94
C THR A 232 -3.07 14.62 6.82
N ASN A 233 -2.58 15.85 6.61
CA ASN A 233 -3.44 17.02 6.38
C ASN A 233 -4.19 16.92 5.04
N ASN A 234 -3.54 16.45 3.97
CA ASN A 234 -4.20 16.25 2.68
C ASN A 234 -5.28 15.17 2.78
N ILE A 235 -4.96 14.00 3.37
CA ILE A 235 -5.92 12.92 3.61
C ILE A 235 -7.13 13.44 4.40
N SER A 236 -6.88 14.12 5.53
CA SER A 236 -7.93 14.67 6.38
C SER A 236 -8.78 15.72 5.66
N THR A 237 -8.16 16.55 4.82
CA THR A 237 -8.87 17.58 4.05
C THR A 237 -9.82 16.93 3.04
N LEU A 238 -9.36 15.92 2.30
CA LEU A 238 -10.17 15.17 1.34
C LEU A 238 -11.32 14.44 2.01
N LEU A 239 -11.07 13.75 3.13
CA LEU A 239 -12.12 13.09 3.91
C LEU A 239 -13.18 14.10 4.39
N ASN A 240 -12.75 15.27 4.90
CA ASN A 240 -13.68 16.32 5.32
C ASN A 240 -14.49 16.90 4.15
N GLN A 241 -13.88 17.06 2.96
CA GLN A 241 -14.59 17.48 1.75
C GLN A 241 -15.64 16.43 1.34
N MET A 242 -15.29 15.15 1.41
CA MET A 242 -16.18 14.03 1.12
C MET A 242 -17.35 13.96 2.11
N ILE A 243 -17.10 14.11 3.42
CA ILE A 243 -18.15 14.23 4.46
C ILE A 243 -19.10 15.38 4.13
N ARG A 244 -18.57 16.57 3.83
CA ARG A 244 -19.40 17.74 3.48
C ARG A 244 -20.24 17.48 2.24
N MET A 245 -19.68 16.79 1.25
CA MET A 245 -20.40 16.44 0.02
C MET A 245 -21.55 15.48 0.30
N MET A 246 -21.29 14.39 1.04
CA MET A 246 -22.32 13.41 1.41
C MET A 246 -23.41 14.01 2.31
N ASN A 247 -23.03 14.85 3.27
CA ASN A 247 -23.99 15.48 4.19
C ASN A 247 -24.97 16.45 3.50
N ARG A 248 -24.67 16.92 2.27
CA ARG A 248 -25.65 17.68 1.47
C ARG A 248 -26.83 16.82 1.01
N LEU A 249 -26.66 15.51 0.96
CA LEU A 249 -27.65 14.54 0.52
C LEU A 249 -28.34 13.84 1.70
N LEU A 250 -27.84 14.03 2.93
CA LEU A 250 -28.34 13.38 4.14
C LEU A 250 -29.21 14.33 4.95
N LEU A 251 -30.24 13.78 5.59
CA LEU A 251 -31.02 14.52 6.59
C LEU A 251 -30.11 14.95 7.75
N PRO A 252 -30.39 16.06 8.45
CA PRO A 252 -29.56 16.55 9.56
C PRO A 252 -29.26 15.49 10.63
N GLU A 253 -30.23 14.62 10.87
CA GLU A 253 -30.18 13.49 11.79
C GLU A 253 -29.36 12.27 11.32
N GLU A 254 -29.08 12.19 10.04
CA GLU A 254 -28.29 11.11 9.43
C GLU A 254 -26.90 11.58 9.01
N GLN A 255 -26.53 12.83 9.34
CA GLN A 255 -25.25 13.40 8.93
C GLN A 255 -24.07 12.63 9.52
N ILE A 256 -23.01 12.59 8.73
CA ILE A 256 -21.73 12.00 9.07
C ILE A 256 -20.92 13.06 9.84
N MET A 257 -20.52 12.70 11.05
CA MET A 257 -19.81 13.55 11.99
C MET A 257 -18.30 13.31 11.95
N TYR A 258 -17.89 12.11 11.56
CA TYR A 258 -16.48 11.70 11.48
C TYR A 258 -16.33 10.50 10.56
N MET A 259 -15.18 10.42 9.88
CA MET A 259 -14.68 9.24 9.20
C MET A 259 -13.16 9.18 9.34
N GLY A 260 -12.59 8.00 9.60
CA GLY A 260 -11.15 7.84 9.69
C GLY A 260 -10.71 6.41 9.96
N TRP A 261 -9.45 6.13 9.65
CA TRP A 261 -8.82 4.86 9.98
C TRP A 261 -8.39 4.81 11.44
N VAL A 262 -8.61 3.67 12.08
CA VAL A 262 -8.06 3.29 13.39
C VAL A 262 -7.39 1.94 13.27
N GLN A 263 -6.54 1.61 14.23
CA GLN A 263 -5.97 0.27 14.36
C GLN A 263 -6.61 -0.40 15.56
N GLU A 264 -7.27 -1.53 15.35
CA GLU A 264 -7.95 -2.33 16.36
C GLU A 264 -7.02 -3.43 16.86
N ARG A 265 -6.94 -3.59 18.19
CA ARG A 265 -6.23 -4.71 18.81
C ARG A 265 -7.11 -5.95 18.78
N VAL A 266 -6.58 -7.04 18.23
CA VAL A 266 -7.25 -8.33 18.17
C VAL A 266 -6.79 -9.18 19.35
N SER A 267 -7.72 -9.79 20.08
CA SER A 267 -7.39 -10.69 21.19
C SER A 267 -6.48 -11.83 20.71
N PRO A 268 -5.54 -12.32 21.54
CA PRO A 268 -4.62 -13.40 21.19
C PRO A 268 -5.34 -14.76 21.16
N GLY A 269 -6.20 -14.97 20.18
CA GLY A 269 -6.72 -16.26 19.75
C GLY A 269 -6.18 -16.57 18.36
N HIS A 270 -5.34 -17.59 18.23
CA HIS A 270 -4.78 -18.18 16.99
C HIS A 270 -4.00 -17.30 15.98
N HIS A 271 -4.03 -15.97 16.04
CA HIS A 271 -3.33 -15.11 15.09
C HIS A 271 -1.97 -14.59 15.61
N LYS A 272 -0.95 -14.58 14.74
CA LYS A 272 0.37 -13.96 15.01
C LYS A 272 0.34 -12.41 14.99
N GLN A 273 -0.72 -11.81 14.44
CA GLN A 273 -0.86 -10.36 14.31
C GLN A 273 -1.79 -9.83 15.41
N ALA A 274 -1.30 -8.89 16.21
CA ALA A 274 -2.04 -8.31 17.34
C ALA A 274 -2.92 -7.11 16.93
N TRP A 275 -2.72 -6.56 15.73
CA TRP A 275 -3.30 -5.30 15.30
C TRP A 275 -3.78 -5.36 13.85
N LYS A 276 -4.99 -4.86 13.58
CA LYS A 276 -5.56 -4.74 12.22
C LYS A 276 -6.13 -3.34 12.00
N PHE A 277 -6.21 -2.89 10.75
CA PHE A 277 -6.85 -1.62 10.42
C PHE A 277 -8.37 -1.78 10.35
N LYS A 278 -9.09 -0.78 10.86
CA LYS A 278 -10.54 -0.64 10.74
C LYS A 278 -10.87 0.79 10.35
N PHE A 279 -11.84 0.97 9.47
CA PHE A 279 -12.38 2.29 9.17
C PHE A 279 -13.58 2.57 10.07
N VAL A 280 -13.56 3.69 10.76
CA VAL A 280 -14.62 4.12 11.68
C VAL A 280 -15.38 5.28 11.07
N ALA A 281 -16.70 5.23 11.14
CA ALA A 281 -17.56 6.36 10.78
C ALA A 281 -18.61 6.62 11.87
N LEU A 282 -18.81 7.89 12.21
CA LEU A 282 -19.92 8.34 13.06
C LEU A 282 -20.98 8.94 12.15
N LYS A 283 -22.14 8.29 12.02
CA LYS A 283 -23.25 8.73 11.17
C LYS A 283 -24.56 8.65 11.95
N GLY A 284 -25.27 9.77 12.03
CA GLY A 284 -26.45 9.88 12.89
C GLY A 284 -26.12 9.49 14.34
N PRO A 285 -26.90 8.63 15.01
CA PRO A 285 -26.64 8.20 16.39
C PRO A 285 -25.69 7.00 16.51
N GLU A 286 -25.11 6.55 15.41
CA GLU A 286 -24.42 5.27 15.30
C GLU A 286 -22.93 5.44 14.99
N VAL A 287 -22.13 4.53 15.55
CA VAL A 287 -20.75 4.28 15.16
C VAL A 287 -20.70 3.01 14.32
N PHE A 288 -20.07 3.12 13.15
CA PHE A 288 -19.90 2.03 12.20
C PHE A 288 -18.43 1.67 12.08
N PHE A 289 -18.15 0.38 11.97
CA PHE A 289 -16.81 -0.17 11.72
C PHE A 289 -16.79 -0.92 10.39
N PHE A 290 -15.77 -0.71 9.58
CA PHE A 290 -15.60 -1.35 8.28
C PHE A 290 -14.17 -1.87 8.10
N ASP A 291 -14.00 -2.92 7.31
CA ASP A 291 -12.68 -3.29 6.77
C ASP A 291 -12.32 -2.45 5.53
N ILE A 292 -13.34 -2.00 4.78
CA ILE A 292 -13.20 -1.18 3.57
C ILE A 292 -14.07 0.07 3.73
N PRO A 293 -13.55 1.29 3.52
CA PRO A 293 -14.31 2.53 3.71
C PRO A 293 -15.57 2.60 2.84
N PRO A 294 -16.69 3.13 3.36
CA PRO A 294 -17.91 3.30 2.57
C PRO A 294 -17.78 4.46 1.58
N MET A 295 -17.55 4.15 0.30
CA MET A 295 -17.35 5.15 -0.75
C MET A 295 -18.69 5.70 -1.30
N GLN A 296 -19.76 4.93 -1.18
CA GLN A 296 -21.09 5.26 -1.69
C GLN A 296 -22.18 4.89 -0.68
N SER A 297 -23.39 5.44 -0.87
CA SER A 297 -24.53 5.21 0.06
C SER A 297 -24.87 3.73 0.28
N ARG A 298 -24.67 2.88 -0.74
CA ARG A 298 -24.91 1.43 -0.64
C ARG A 298 -23.86 0.68 0.18
N ASP A 299 -22.70 1.28 0.44
CA ASP A 299 -21.60 0.58 1.13
C ASP A 299 -21.81 0.57 2.65
N TRP A 300 -22.66 1.46 3.18
CA TRP A 300 -22.97 1.55 4.60
C TRP A 300 -23.58 0.28 5.18
N VAL A 301 -24.32 -0.50 4.37
CA VAL A 301 -24.90 -1.79 4.81
C VAL A 301 -23.86 -2.90 4.91
N ARG A 302 -22.63 -2.67 4.42
CA ARG A 302 -21.50 -3.62 4.48
C ARG A 302 -20.61 -3.40 5.71
N CYS A 303 -21.03 -2.59 6.67
CA CYS A 303 -20.31 -2.45 7.92
C CYS A 303 -20.18 -3.82 8.61
N ASP A 304 -19.05 -4.03 9.27
CA ASP A 304 -18.77 -5.22 10.07
C ASP A 304 -19.63 -5.20 11.34
N THR A 305 -19.53 -4.10 12.08
CA THR A 305 -20.30 -3.88 13.31
C THR A 305 -20.82 -2.45 13.40
N VAL A 306 -21.95 -2.29 14.09
CA VAL A 306 -22.60 -1.00 14.32
C VAL A 306 -23.16 -0.94 15.73
N PHE A 307 -22.96 0.19 16.40
CA PHE A 307 -23.48 0.43 17.76
C PHE A 307 -24.05 1.84 17.88
N ARG A 308 -24.97 2.02 18.83
CA ARG A 308 -25.44 3.35 19.22
C ARG A 308 -24.40 4.00 20.12
N VAL A 309 -24.01 5.22 19.77
CA VAL A 309 -22.97 5.97 20.48
C VAL A 309 -23.35 6.22 21.95
N TYR A 310 -24.63 6.44 22.24
CA TYR A 310 -25.12 6.65 23.61
C TYR A 310 -25.34 5.37 24.42
N GLU A 311 -25.16 4.19 23.81
CA GLU A 311 -25.16 2.89 24.49
C GLU A 311 -23.73 2.38 24.72
N CYS A 312 -22.71 3.17 24.35
CA CYS A 312 -21.30 2.83 24.45
C CYS A 312 -20.53 3.87 25.27
N MET A 313 -19.47 3.43 25.95
CA MET A 313 -18.53 4.29 26.65
C MET A 313 -17.24 4.43 25.85
N PHE A 314 -16.87 5.66 25.50
CA PHE A 314 -15.58 5.98 24.88
C PHE A 314 -14.61 6.50 25.93
N LYS A 315 -13.38 6.00 25.93
CA LYS A 315 -12.34 6.44 26.86
C LYS A 315 -11.00 6.57 26.16
N VAL A 316 -10.41 7.76 26.21
CA VAL A 316 -8.99 7.98 25.89
C VAL A 316 -8.13 7.42 27.01
N LEU A 317 -7.10 6.67 26.65
CA LEU A 317 -6.21 6.02 27.62
C LEU A 317 -5.02 6.90 27.99
N GLN A 318 -4.61 6.81 29.24
CA GLN A 318 -3.35 7.34 29.75
C GLN A 318 -2.21 6.34 29.51
N ASP A 319 -0.96 6.81 29.56
CA ASP A 319 0.22 5.97 29.33
C ASP A 319 0.30 4.76 30.27
N SER A 320 -0.19 4.89 31.50
CA SER A 320 -0.26 3.81 32.50
C SER A 320 -1.32 2.74 32.20
N GLU A 321 -2.24 3.01 31.29
CA GLU A 321 -3.35 2.13 30.91
C GLU A 321 -3.09 1.40 29.58
N LEU A 322 -1.96 1.69 28.93
CA LEU A 322 -1.60 1.08 27.66
C LEU A 322 -1.25 -0.40 27.84
N LEU A 323 -1.70 -1.21 26.88
CA LEU A 323 -1.51 -2.67 26.93
C LEU A 323 -0.26 -3.15 26.18
N ASP A 324 0.41 -2.27 25.44
CA ASP A 324 1.65 -2.49 24.68
C ASP A 324 2.28 -1.13 24.32
N ASP A 325 3.32 -1.13 23.46
CA ASP A 325 4.07 0.08 23.08
C ASP A 325 3.28 1.06 22.19
N ARG A 326 2.02 0.74 21.84
CA ARG A 326 1.23 1.61 20.98
C ARG A 326 0.76 2.87 21.69
N GLN A 327 0.93 3.97 20.98
CA GLN A 327 0.53 5.29 21.44
C GLN A 327 -0.87 5.65 20.95
N HIS A 328 -1.41 6.73 21.55
CA HIS A 328 -2.67 7.35 21.14
C HIS A 328 -3.85 6.38 21.17
N CYS A 329 -3.96 5.63 22.27
CA CYS A 329 -4.96 4.59 22.41
C CYS A 329 -6.27 5.10 23.02
N CYS A 330 -7.36 4.45 22.63
CA CYS A 330 -8.69 4.61 23.23
C CYS A 330 -9.43 3.27 23.30
N THR A 331 -10.51 3.25 24.07
CA THR A 331 -11.41 2.10 24.15
C THR A 331 -12.85 2.50 23.88
N ILE A 332 -13.60 1.57 23.30
CA ILE A 332 -15.05 1.66 23.19
C ILE A 332 -15.63 0.43 23.88
N GLN A 333 -16.29 0.65 25.00
CA GLN A 333 -17.02 -0.39 25.72
C GLN A 333 -18.49 -0.37 25.28
N THR A 334 -18.98 -1.50 24.80
CA THR A 334 -20.36 -1.67 24.34
C THR A 334 -21.32 -1.93 25.50
N GLY A 335 -22.62 -1.87 25.25
CA GLY A 335 -23.65 -2.25 26.22
C GLY A 335 -23.57 -3.71 26.70
N SER A 336 -22.94 -4.61 25.92
CA SER A 336 -22.63 -6.00 26.32
C SER A 336 -21.44 -6.11 27.27
N LYS A 337 -20.80 -4.99 27.64
CA LYS A 337 -19.54 -4.89 28.40
C LYS A 337 -18.31 -5.37 27.65
N GLU A 338 -18.41 -5.70 26.37
CA GLU A 338 -17.25 -5.98 25.52
C GLU A 338 -16.48 -4.69 25.26
N THR A 339 -15.16 -4.73 25.41
CA THR A 339 -14.30 -3.56 25.25
C THR A 339 -13.41 -3.75 24.04
N MET A 340 -13.60 -2.88 23.05
CA MET A 340 -12.72 -2.76 21.89
C MET A 340 -11.57 -1.80 22.23
N TYR A 341 -10.35 -2.14 21.81
CA TYR A 341 -9.14 -1.35 22.07
C TYR A 341 -8.54 -0.87 20.75
N PHE A 342 -8.35 0.44 20.63
CA PHE A 342 -7.89 1.09 19.41
C PHE A 342 -6.64 1.94 19.64
N SER A 343 -5.88 2.14 18.57
CA SER A 343 -4.75 3.07 18.47
C SER A 343 -4.91 3.90 17.18
N LEU A 344 -4.56 5.18 17.25
CA LEU A 344 -4.54 6.10 16.10
C LEU A 344 -3.11 6.56 15.81
N GLU A 345 -2.85 7.03 14.59
CA GLU A 345 -1.49 7.36 14.14
C GLU A 345 -0.90 8.59 14.84
N SER A 346 -1.76 9.54 15.25
CA SER A 346 -1.36 10.74 15.99
C SER A 346 -2.31 11.10 17.14
N ARG A 347 -1.80 11.87 18.10
CA ARG A 347 -2.61 12.48 19.17
C ARG A 347 -3.72 13.37 18.61
N SER A 348 -3.46 14.07 17.50
CA SER A 348 -4.45 14.92 16.84
C SER A 348 -5.63 14.09 16.34
N ASP A 349 -5.38 12.96 15.68
CA ASP A 349 -6.44 12.10 15.15
C ASP A 349 -7.32 11.53 16.26
N LEU A 350 -6.70 11.11 17.37
CA LEU A 350 -7.40 10.62 18.56
C LEU A 350 -8.36 11.68 19.13
N LEU A 351 -7.89 12.92 19.27
CA LEU A 351 -8.70 14.01 19.80
C LEU A 351 -9.81 14.43 18.83
N HIS A 352 -9.59 14.32 17.51
CA HIS A 352 -10.64 14.54 16.53
C HIS A 352 -11.75 13.50 16.63
N LEU A 353 -11.41 12.22 16.77
CA LEU A 353 -12.37 11.14 17.01
C LEU A 353 -13.13 11.36 18.33
N GLU A 354 -12.42 11.66 19.42
CA GLU A 354 -13.02 11.94 20.73
C GLU A 354 -14.03 13.09 20.66
N LYS A 355 -13.64 14.22 20.07
CA LYS A 355 -14.51 15.38 19.91
C LYS A 355 -15.75 15.05 19.08
N ALA A 356 -15.58 14.30 17.99
CA ALA A 356 -16.69 13.88 17.16
C ALA A 356 -17.62 12.90 17.89
N TRP A 357 -17.07 11.99 18.70
CA TRP A 357 -17.82 11.06 19.54
C TRP A 357 -18.74 11.80 20.49
N TYR A 358 -18.20 12.71 21.31
CA TYR A 358 -19.01 13.47 22.27
C TYR A 358 -20.04 14.37 21.60
N ARG A 359 -19.70 14.98 20.46
CA ARG A 359 -20.67 15.77 19.68
C ARG A 359 -21.81 14.90 19.17
N THR A 360 -21.49 13.71 18.65
CA THR A 360 -22.49 12.74 18.17
C THR A 360 -23.38 12.25 19.30
N ASN A 361 -22.79 11.91 20.45
CA ASN A 361 -23.51 11.51 21.66
C ASN A 361 -24.48 12.61 22.12
N HIS A 362 -23.97 13.83 22.32
CA HIS A 362 -24.78 14.98 22.74
C HIS A 362 -25.95 15.24 21.78
N THR A 363 -25.69 15.33 20.47
CA THR A 363 -26.75 15.55 19.47
C THR A 363 -27.79 14.43 19.47
N SER A 364 -27.36 13.17 19.66
CA SER A 364 -28.26 12.02 19.70
C SER A 364 -29.15 12.03 20.94
N VAL A 365 -28.58 12.29 22.11
CA VAL A 365 -29.30 12.34 23.39
C VAL A 365 -30.29 13.51 23.41
N MET A 366 -29.85 14.70 22.98
CA MET A 366 -30.73 15.87 22.87
C MET A 366 -31.91 15.66 21.91
N ARG A 367 -31.73 14.83 20.89
CA ARG A 367 -32.81 14.48 19.96
C ARG A 367 -33.72 13.39 20.51
N LEU A 368 -33.15 12.40 21.20
CA LEU A 368 -33.91 11.32 21.84
C LEU A 368 -34.86 11.88 22.89
N LYS A 369 -34.40 12.86 23.69
CA LYS A 369 -35.11 13.56 24.80
C LYS A 369 -35.62 12.67 25.94
N SER A 370 -36.34 11.62 25.60
CA SER A 370 -37.02 10.73 26.52
C SER A 370 -36.90 9.30 26.02
N ARG A 371 -36.58 8.36 26.91
CA ARG A 371 -36.57 6.92 26.59
C ARG A 371 -37.11 6.11 27.75
N THR A 372 -38.04 5.22 27.43
CA THR A 372 -38.63 4.28 28.39
C THR A 372 -38.00 2.91 28.25
N PHE A 373 -37.60 2.34 29.38
CA PHE A 373 -37.02 1.02 29.51
C PHE A 373 -38.01 0.13 30.27
N GLY A 374 -38.27 -1.07 29.73
CA GLY A 374 -39.01 -2.09 30.48
C GLY A 374 -38.17 -2.57 31.66
N CYS A 375 -38.76 -2.58 32.85
CA CYS A 375 -38.09 -3.00 34.07
C CYS A 375 -39.06 -3.72 35.01
N THR A 376 -38.52 -4.20 36.14
CA THR A 376 -39.33 -4.77 37.21
C THR A 376 -39.12 -3.96 38.47
N TRP A 377 -40.20 -3.45 39.05
CA TRP A 377 -40.18 -2.71 40.32
C TRP A 377 -41.11 -3.37 41.32
N ARG A 378 -40.58 -3.69 42.52
CA ARG A 378 -41.34 -4.37 43.58
C ARG A 378 -42.09 -5.63 43.11
N GLY A 379 -41.46 -6.39 42.20
CA GLY A 379 -42.03 -7.61 41.63
C GLY A 379 -43.07 -7.39 40.53
N ARG A 380 -43.30 -6.15 40.08
CA ARG A 380 -44.26 -5.81 39.02
C ARG A 380 -43.56 -5.32 37.76
N LEU A 381 -44.18 -5.55 36.61
CA LEU A 381 -43.71 -5.01 35.34
C LEU A 381 -43.96 -3.49 35.30
N SER A 382 -42.89 -2.74 35.03
CA SER A 382 -42.91 -1.28 35.02
C SER A 382 -42.15 -0.72 33.82
N GLY A 383 -42.40 0.55 33.52
CA GLY A 383 -41.63 1.33 32.55
C GLY A 383 -40.86 2.42 33.27
N LEU A 384 -39.52 2.34 33.26
CA LEU A 384 -38.67 3.42 33.74
C LEU A 384 -38.37 4.37 32.57
N THR A 385 -38.88 5.58 32.63
CA THR A 385 -38.63 6.63 31.64
C THR A 385 -37.56 7.58 32.15
N LEU A 386 -36.51 7.75 31.35
CA LEU A 386 -35.49 8.77 31.52
C LEU A 386 -35.81 9.90 30.57
N ASP A 387 -36.16 11.06 31.11
CA ASP A 387 -36.50 12.27 30.36
C ASP A 387 -35.51 13.40 30.72
N LEU A 388 -34.96 14.08 29.72
CA LEU A 388 -33.99 15.16 29.95
C LEU A 388 -34.61 16.39 30.63
N ASP A 389 -35.88 16.68 30.38
CA ASP A 389 -36.56 17.87 30.89
C ASP A 389 -37.24 17.58 32.24
N VAL A 390 -37.78 16.36 32.40
CA VAL A 390 -38.61 15.98 33.56
C VAL A 390 -37.87 15.08 34.56
N GLY A 391 -36.72 14.50 34.19
CA GLY A 391 -35.95 13.59 35.03
C GLY A 391 -36.43 12.15 34.93
N PHE A 392 -36.42 11.43 36.04
CA PHE A 392 -36.78 10.01 36.08
C PHE A 392 -38.27 9.84 36.44
N SER A 393 -38.99 9.05 35.65
CA SER A 393 -40.35 8.66 35.99
C SER A 393 -40.55 7.16 35.87
N LEU A 394 -41.30 6.60 36.82
CA LEU A 394 -41.62 5.19 36.86
C LEU A 394 -43.12 5.01 36.64
N TYR A 395 -43.47 4.29 35.57
CA TYR A 395 -44.84 3.90 35.26
C TYR A 395 -45.10 2.46 35.72
N ASP A 396 -46.08 2.28 36.59
CA ASP A 396 -46.57 0.95 36.99
C ASP A 396 -47.75 0.54 36.09
N SER A 397 -47.60 -0.60 35.41
CA SER A 397 -48.56 -1.06 34.40
C SER A 397 -49.91 -1.54 34.97
N GLU A 398 -49.97 -1.92 36.24
CA GLU A 398 -51.19 -2.39 36.91
C GLU A 398 -51.99 -1.22 37.50
N THR A 399 -51.31 -0.28 38.15
CA THR A 399 -51.93 0.88 38.83
C THR A 399 -52.10 2.09 37.93
N LYS A 400 -51.41 2.12 36.77
CA LYS A 400 -51.29 3.27 35.87
C LYS A 400 -50.75 4.54 36.55
N MET A 401 -50.09 4.39 37.70
CA MET A 401 -49.51 5.49 38.46
C MET A 401 -48.16 5.87 37.86
N LEU A 402 -47.90 7.18 37.77
CA LEU A 402 -46.61 7.75 37.40
C LEU A 402 -45.96 8.32 38.66
N GLU A 403 -44.92 7.66 39.16
CA GLU A 403 -44.08 8.25 40.22
C GLU A 403 -42.97 9.08 39.56
N GLN A 404 -43.00 10.39 39.73
CA GLN A 404 -41.85 11.25 39.42
C GLN A 404 -40.84 11.06 40.55
N LEU A 405 -39.68 10.50 40.22
CA LEU A 405 -38.59 10.41 41.17
C LEU A 405 -37.99 11.81 41.29
N PRO A 406 -37.70 12.29 42.52
CA PRO A 406 -37.12 13.61 42.70
C PRO A 406 -35.78 13.72 41.94
N PRO A 407 -35.44 14.91 41.41
CA PRO A 407 -34.14 15.12 40.77
C PRO A 407 -33.01 14.83 41.76
N ALA A 408 -31.97 14.15 41.28
CA ALA A 408 -30.79 13.77 42.07
C ALA A 408 -29.91 14.96 42.45
#